data_AF-A0A1F3BKJ4-F1
#
_entry.id   AF-A0A1F3BKJ4-F1
#
_cell.length_a   1.000
_cell.length_b   1.000
_cell.length_c   1.000
_cell.angle_alpha   90.00
_cell.angle_beta   90.00
_cell.angle_gamma   90.00
#
_symmetry.space_group_name_H-M   'P 1'
#
loop_
_entity.id
_entity.type
_entity.pdbx_description
1 polymer ?
#
loop_
_entity_poly.entity_id
_entity_poly.type
_entity_poly.pdbx_seq_one_letter_code
_entity_poly.pdbx_strand_id
1 'polypeptide(L)'
;MGRPRSHRERLTKGGLPVWEAEEMEENDTWLVPATHLIMEEAPDRAARRIAHEWTGLKGEPKFGTIQSHVLENSKLRANHWSLCFVYELRLKGTPRPGPWWSELKFFSPAELRRVRFGRWHRDVLEEAGYI
;
A
#
# COMPACT_ATOMS: atom_id res chain seq x y z
N MET A 1 -2.36 2.30 7.98
CA MET A 1 -1.28 2.60 7.02
C MET A 1 0.03 2.09 7.57
N GLY A 2 1.01 1.88 6.69
CA GLY A 2 2.33 1.39 7.07
C GLY A 2 3.44 2.28 6.56
N ARG A 3 4.43 2.53 7.41
CA ARG A 3 5.70 3.12 6.99
C ARG A 3 6.61 1.97 6.54
N PRO A 4 7.05 1.96 5.28
CA PRO A 4 7.82 0.86 4.74
C PRO A 4 9.16 0.73 5.47
N ARG A 5 9.67 -0.50 5.50
CA ARG A 5 11.04 -0.83 5.86
C ARG A 5 11.69 -1.59 4.72
N SER A 6 12.99 -1.36 4.54
CA SER A 6 13.82 -2.13 3.61
C SER A 6 13.83 -3.62 3.99
N HIS A 7 13.55 -4.48 3.02
CA HIS A 7 13.63 -5.93 3.20
C HIS A 7 13.92 -6.62 1.87
N ARG A 8 14.84 -7.58 1.87
CA ARG A 8 15.35 -8.21 0.63
C ARG A 8 14.25 -8.91 -0.18
N GLU A 9 13.27 -9.50 0.49
CA GLU A 9 12.18 -10.25 -0.15
C GLU A 9 10.99 -9.38 -0.57
N ARG A 10 11.06 -8.06 -0.34
CA ARG A 10 9.92 -7.15 -0.58
C ARG A 10 9.50 -7.18 -2.06
N LEU A 11 10.49 -7.20 -2.95
CA LEU A 11 10.32 -7.24 -4.40
C LEU A 11 9.63 -8.52 -4.89
N THR A 12 10.05 -9.70 -4.40
CA THR A 12 9.45 -10.98 -4.81
C THR A 12 8.02 -11.16 -4.33
N LYS A 13 7.60 -10.34 -3.35
CA LYS A 13 6.22 -10.26 -2.83
C LYS A 13 5.40 -9.12 -3.45
N GLY A 14 5.84 -8.56 -4.58
CA GLY A 14 5.15 -7.50 -5.32
C GLY A 14 5.36 -6.09 -4.76
N GLY A 15 6.17 -5.95 -3.71
CA GLY A 15 6.45 -4.67 -3.08
C GLY A 15 7.38 -3.78 -3.90
N LEU A 16 7.62 -2.58 -3.36
CA LEU A 16 8.53 -1.61 -3.95
C LEU A 16 9.99 -2.10 -3.94
N PRO A 17 10.84 -1.59 -4.84
CA PRO A 17 12.29 -1.74 -4.75
C PRO A 17 12.83 -1.31 -3.38
N VAL A 18 13.93 -1.94 -2.98
CA VAL A 18 14.56 -1.70 -1.67
C VAL A 18 14.91 -0.23 -1.49
N TRP A 19 15.55 0.40 -2.48
CA TRP A 19 15.93 1.81 -2.44
C TRP A 19 14.74 2.75 -2.28
N GLU A 20 13.58 2.42 -2.85
CA GLU A 20 12.37 3.25 -2.73
C GLU A 20 11.76 3.11 -1.32
N ALA A 21 11.82 1.90 -0.75
CA ALA A 21 11.41 1.68 0.63
C ALA A 21 12.31 2.41 1.64
N GLU A 22 13.63 2.44 1.41
CA GLU A 22 14.60 3.19 2.24
C GLU A 22 14.33 4.69 2.17
N GLU A 23 14.20 5.25 0.97
CA GLU A 23 13.87 6.67 0.77
C GLU A 23 12.56 7.05 1.47
N MET A 24 11.54 6.19 1.42
CA MET A 24 10.27 6.43 2.10
C MET A 24 10.37 6.32 3.63
N GLU A 25 11.19 5.39 4.13
CA GLU A 25 11.45 5.24 5.57
C GLU A 25 12.13 6.49 6.13
N GLU A 26 13.17 6.99 5.44
CA GLU A 26 13.89 8.23 5.79
C GLU A 26 13.01 9.48 5.74
N ASN A 27 12.03 9.49 4.83
CA ASN A 27 11.15 10.63 4.60
C ASN A 27 9.87 10.62 5.44
N ASP A 28 9.72 9.69 6.40
CA ASP A 28 8.50 9.49 7.19
C ASP A 28 7.22 9.38 6.34
N THR A 29 7.36 8.65 5.23
CA THR A 29 6.32 8.52 4.23
C THR A 29 5.49 7.27 4.47
N TRP A 30 4.17 7.42 4.44
CA TRP A 30 3.22 6.36 4.77
C TRP A 30 2.49 5.84 3.54
N LEU A 31 2.21 4.53 3.55
CA LEU A 31 1.54 3.82 2.48
C LEU A 31 0.24 3.18 2.99
N VAL A 32 -0.77 3.18 2.13
CA VAL A 32 -1.83 2.17 2.24
C VAL A 32 -1.18 0.80 1.95
N PRO A 33 -1.44 -0.25 2.73
CA PRO A 33 -0.92 -1.58 2.42
C PRO A 33 -1.36 -2.02 1.02
N ALA A 34 -0.40 -2.05 0.09
CA ALA A 34 -0.62 -2.34 -1.31
C ALA A 34 0.67 -2.89 -1.94
N THR A 35 0.54 -3.74 -2.95
CA THR A 35 1.65 -4.24 -3.76
C THR A 35 1.23 -4.26 -5.23
N HIS A 36 2.20 -4.36 -6.13
CA HIS A 36 1.92 -4.82 -7.49
C HIS A 36 1.33 -6.23 -7.47
N LEU A 37 0.58 -6.57 -8.52
CA LEU A 37 0.20 -7.96 -8.77
C LEU A 37 1.45 -8.75 -9.15
N ILE A 38 1.55 -9.96 -8.63
CA ILE A 38 2.52 -10.93 -9.13
C ILE A 38 1.97 -11.52 -10.44
N MET A 39 2.85 -11.96 -11.34
CA MET A 39 2.41 -12.63 -12.57
C MET A 39 1.45 -13.78 -12.23
N GLU A 40 0.34 -13.85 -12.96
CA GLU A 40 -0.73 -14.85 -12.78
C GLU A 40 -1.48 -14.79 -11.43
N GLU A 41 -1.28 -13.70 -10.67
CA GLU A 41 -2.03 -13.44 -9.45
C GLU A 41 -3.31 -12.67 -9.73
N ALA A 42 -4.45 -13.26 -9.41
CA ALA A 42 -5.73 -12.56 -9.45
C ALA A 42 -5.78 -11.45 -8.37
N PRO A 43 -6.42 -10.29 -8.63
CA PRO A 43 -6.52 -9.20 -7.67
C PRO A 43 -7.06 -9.61 -6.29
N ASP A 44 -8.06 -10.49 -6.23
CA ASP A 44 -8.61 -10.98 -4.95
C ASP A 44 -7.59 -11.80 -4.16
N ARG A 45 -6.74 -12.56 -4.86
CA ARG A 45 -5.65 -13.32 -4.22
C ARG A 45 -4.59 -12.36 -3.68
N ALA A 46 -4.23 -11.33 -4.44
CA ALA A 46 -3.31 -10.30 -4.00
C ALA A 46 -3.85 -9.55 -2.76
N ALA A 47 -5.13 -9.17 -2.75
CA ALA A 47 -5.76 -8.49 -1.62
C ALA A 47 -5.68 -9.33 -0.33
N ARG A 48 -5.94 -10.64 -0.41
CA ARG A 48 -5.79 -11.57 0.73
C ARG A 48 -4.34 -11.66 1.19
N ARG A 49 -3.39 -11.85 0.26
CA ARG A 49 -1.96 -11.89 0.55
C ARG A 49 -1.49 -10.61 1.26
N ILE A 50 -1.88 -9.44 0.76
CA ILE A 50 -1.51 -8.15 1.36
C ILE A 50 -2.14 -8.01 2.74
N ALA A 51 -3.44 -8.28 2.90
CA ALA A 51 -4.09 -8.22 4.20
C ALA A 51 -3.40 -9.15 5.21
N HIS A 52 -3.15 -10.41 4.85
CA HIS A 52 -2.70 -11.42 5.81
C HIS A 52 -1.18 -11.44 5.99
N GLU A 53 -0.40 -11.48 4.90
CA GLU A 53 1.07 -11.61 4.98
C GLU A 53 1.77 -10.27 5.24
N TRP A 54 1.26 -9.18 4.64
CA TRP A 54 1.93 -7.89 4.81
C TRP A 54 1.57 -7.24 6.13
N THR A 55 0.28 -7.22 6.48
CA THR A 55 -0.19 -6.47 7.65
C THR A 55 -0.49 -7.34 8.87
N GLY A 56 -0.57 -8.66 8.70
CA GLY A 56 -1.02 -9.58 9.74
C GLY A 56 -2.48 -9.40 10.13
N LEU A 57 -3.27 -8.64 9.37
CA LEU A 57 -4.68 -8.39 9.65
C LEU A 57 -5.50 -9.62 9.28
N LYS A 58 -6.48 -9.93 10.14
CA LYS A 58 -7.46 -10.98 9.87
C LYS A 58 -8.74 -10.37 9.31
N GLY A 59 -9.37 -11.10 8.41
CA GLY A 59 -10.62 -10.72 7.74
C GLY A 59 -10.58 -11.09 6.27
N GLU A 60 -11.70 -10.92 5.60
CA GLU A 60 -11.83 -11.15 4.16
C GLU A 60 -11.91 -9.80 3.45
N PRO A 61 -10.93 -9.45 2.61
CA PRO A 61 -11.01 -8.25 1.79
C PRO A 61 -12.21 -8.35 0.84
N LYS A 62 -13.00 -7.28 0.77
CA LYS A 62 -14.12 -7.16 -0.16
C LYS A 62 -13.73 -6.20 -1.26
N PHE A 63 -13.88 -6.64 -2.50
CA PHE A 63 -13.66 -5.77 -3.65
C PHE A 63 -14.60 -4.56 -3.56
N GLY A 64 -14.03 -3.36 -3.75
CA GLY A 64 -14.76 -2.10 -3.75
C GLY A 64 -14.85 -1.53 -5.16
N THR A 65 -13.71 -1.08 -5.70
CA THR A 65 -13.66 -0.39 -7.00
C THR A 65 -12.33 -0.62 -7.72
N ILE A 66 -12.28 -0.22 -8.99
CA ILE A 66 -11.05 -0.09 -9.77
C ILE A 66 -10.82 1.40 -10.03
N GLN A 67 -9.60 1.86 -9.79
CA GLN A 67 -9.17 3.22 -10.07
C GLN A 67 -8.00 3.21 -11.06
N SER A 68 -7.88 4.27 -11.86
CA SER A 68 -6.84 4.41 -12.89
C SER A 68 -6.08 5.71 -12.68
N HIS A 69 -4.77 5.59 -12.42
CA HIS A 69 -3.92 6.72 -12.05
C HIS A 69 -2.69 6.80 -12.94
N VAL A 70 -2.34 8.00 -13.41
CA VAL A 70 -1.12 8.25 -14.20
C VAL A 70 -0.14 9.10 -13.40
N LEU A 71 1.10 8.64 -13.33
CA LEU A 71 2.23 9.30 -12.66
C LEU A 71 3.26 9.73 -13.66
N GLU A 72 3.77 10.94 -13.55
CA GLU A 72 5.06 11.27 -14.16
C GLU A 72 6.20 10.76 -13.26
N ASN A 73 6.90 9.71 -13.67
CA ASN A 73 8.08 9.24 -12.95
C ASN A 73 9.30 10.02 -13.44
N SER A 74 9.63 11.12 -12.75
CA SER A 74 10.76 11.98 -13.08
C SER A 74 12.11 11.24 -13.06
N LYS A 75 12.28 10.24 -12.19
CA LYS A 75 13.50 9.41 -12.13
C LYS A 75 13.66 8.52 -13.37
N LEU A 76 12.55 8.03 -13.92
CA LEU A 76 12.55 7.19 -15.13
C LEU A 76 12.27 7.97 -16.43
N ARG A 77 12.00 9.28 -16.34
CA ARG A 77 11.59 10.14 -17.47
C ARG A 77 10.45 9.52 -18.30
N ALA A 78 9.50 8.88 -17.62
CA ALA A 78 8.41 8.16 -18.24
C ALA A 78 7.14 8.27 -17.41
N ASN A 79 5.99 8.19 -18.07
CA ASN A 79 4.72 8.07 -17.38
C ASN A 79 4.53 6.63 -16.90
N HIS A 80 4.20 6.49 -15.62
CA HIS A 80 3.79 5.24 -15.00
C HIS A 80 2.27 5.25 -14.82
N TRP A 81 1.58 4.49 -15.67
CA TRP A 81 0.15 4.26 -15.52
C TRP A 81 -0.10 3.07 -14.60
N SER A 82 -1.05 3.23 -13.67
CA SER A 82 -1.39 2.22 -12.67
C SER A 82 -2.89 1.95 -12.70
N LEU A 83 -3.25 0.67 -12.68
CA LEU A 83 -4.61 0.23 -12.38
C LEU A 83 -4.63 -0.29 -10.94
N CYS A 84 -5.46 0.32 -10.10
CA CYS A 84 -5.56 0.00 -8.67
C CYS A 84 -6.88 -0.74 -8.40
N PHE A 85 -6.78 -1.97 -7.92
CA PHE A 85 -7.93 -2.72 -7.40
C PHE A 85 -8.05 -2.43 -5.91
N VAL A 86 -9.09 -1.70 -5.52
CA VAL A 86 -9.28 -1.21 -4.16
C VAL A 86 -10.20 -2.15 -3.40
N TYR A 87 -9.75 -2.56 -2.23
CA TYR A 87 -10.45 -3.50 -1.36
C TYR A 87 -10.69 -2.88 0.02
N GLU A 88 -11.86 -3.16 0.57
CA GLU A 88 -12.20 -2.83 1.95
C GLU A 88 -12.02 -4.05 2.85
N LEU A 89 -11.45 -3.84 4.04
CA LEU A 89 -11.28 -4.90 5.03
C LEU A 89 -11.91 -4.50 6.35
N ARG A 90 -12.94 -5.25 6.77
CA ARG A 90 -13.43 -5.17 8.15
C ARG A 90 -12.52 -5.98 9.06
N LEU A 91 -11.84 -5.28 9.97
CA LEU A 91 -10.80 -5.85 10.79
C LEU A 91 -11.35 -6.81 11.85
N LYS A 92 -10.65 -7.92 12.04
CA LYS A 92 -10.83 -8.80 13.21
C LYS A 92 -9.51 -8.87 13.99
N GLY A 93 -9.43 -8.10 15.08
CA GLY A 93 -8.24 -8.04 15.94
C GLY A 93 -7.24 -6.96 15.53
N THR A 94 -6.01 -7.09 16.00
CA THR A 94 -4.94 -6.10 15.82
C THR A 94 -3.96 -6.50 14.71
N PRO A 95 -3.30 -5.52 14.04
CA PRO A 95 -2.25 -5.80 13.08
C PRO A 95 -1.08 -6.53 13.74
N ARG A 96 -0.43 -7.40 12.98
CA ARG A 96 0.86 -7.99 13.34
C ARG A 96 1.84 -7.67 12.21
N PRO A 97 2.59 -6.56 12.31
CA PRO A 97 3.45 -6.12 11.22
C PRO A 97 4.46 -7.19 10.86
N GLY A 98 4.50 -7.55 9.57
CA GLY A 98 5.62 -8.30 9.01
C GLY A 98 6.89 -7.45 8.93
N PRO A 99 8.02 -8.03 8.49
CA PRO A 99 9.32 -7.34 8.45
C PRO A 99 9.37 -6.17 7.46
N TRP A 100 8.32 -6.00 6.65
CA TRP A 100 8.15 -4.96 5.62
C TRP A 100 7.82 -3.58 6.18
N TRP A 101 7.52 -3.46 7.47
CA TRP A 101 7.06 -2.22 8.06
C TRP A 101 7.96 -1.84 9.21
N SER A 102 8.42 -0.59 9.19
CA SER A 102 9.00 0.02 10.38
C SER A 102 7.91 0.34 11.39
N GLU A 103 6.70 0.64 10.90
CA GLU A 103 5.53 0.90 11.72
C GLU A 103 4.24 0.58 10.95
N LEU A 104 3.25 0.01 11.66
CA LEU A 104 1.86 -0.09 11.21
C LEU A 104 0.97 0.64 12.21
N LYS A 105 0.19 1.60 11.72
CA LYS A 105 -0.67 2.43 12.55
C LYS A 105 -2.05 2.67 11.90
N PHE A 106 -3.08 2.76 12.73
CA PHE A 106 -4.39 3.28 12.34
C PHE A 106 -4.42 4.80 12.44
N PHE A 107 -5.01 5.44 11.44
CA PHE A 107 -5.17 6.88 11.38
C PHE A 107 -6.65 7.22 11.34
N SER A 108 -7.05 8.22 12.10
CA SER A 108 -8.32 8.90 11.89
C SER A 108 -8.30 9.71 10.58
N PRO A 109 -9.46 10.00 9.97
CA PRO A 109 -9.52 10.86 8.78
C PRO A 109 -8.84 12.23 8.97
N ALA A 110 -8.94 12.81 10.17
CA ALA A 110 -8.29 14.07 10.49
C ALA A 110 -6.75 13.96 10.51
N GLU A 111 -6.21 12.85 11.03
CA GLU A 111 -4.77 12.59 10.98
C GLU A 111 -4.30 12.35 9.54
N LEU A 112 -5.06 11.58 8.74
CA LEU A 112 -4.70 11.25 7.36
C LEU A 112 -4.41 12.50 6.51
N ARG A 113 -5.16 13.59 6.71
CA ARG A 113 -4.93 14.86 5.97
C ARG A 113 -3.55 15.48 6.20
N ARG A 114 -2.89 15.14 7.31
CA ARG A 114 -1.57 15.65 7.71
C ARG A 114 -0.44 14.67 7.41
N VAL A 115 -0.76 13.46 6.97
CA VAL A 115 0.23 12.43 6.68
C VAL A 115 0.91 12.71 5.34
N ARG A 116 2.24 12.50 5.31
CA ARG A 116 3.00 12.45 4.07
C ARG A 116 2.76 11.10 3.40
N PHE A 117 2.01 11.10 2.31
CA PHE A 117 1.73 9.88 1.55
C PHE A 117 2.89 9.56 0.61
N GLY A 118 3.20 8.27 0.52
CA GLY A 118 4.07 7.76 -0.51
C GLY A 118 3.26 7.42 -1.74
N ARG A 119 3.84 7.71 -2.92
CA ARG A 119 3.16 7.53 -4.19
C ARG A 119 1.80 8.25 -4.19
N TRP A 120 0.82 7.71 -4.90
CA TRP A 120 -0.53 8.27 -5.08
C TRP A 120 -1.54 7.68 -4.11
N HIS A 121 -1.09 7.17 -2.97
CA HIS A 121 -2.01 6.62 -1.98
C HIS A 121 -2.95 7.68 -1.40
N ARG A 122 -2.59 8.97 -1.49
CA ARG A 122 -3.52 10.08 -1.23
C ARG A 122 -4.69 10.03 -2.21
N ASP A 123 -4.44 10.06 -3.51
CA ASP A 123 -5.46 10.08 -4.56
C ASP A 123 -6.40 8.88 -4.44
N VAL A 124 -5.84 7.69 -4.15
CA VAL A 124 -6.63 6.48 -3.90
C VAL A 124 -7.61 6.66 -2.74
N LEU A 125 -7.17 7.29 -1.65
CA LEU A 125 -8.00 7.53 -0.47
C LEU A 125 -9.00 8.68 -0.68
N GLU A 126 -8.64 9.71 -1.45
CA GLU A 126 -9.54 10.81 -1.83
C GLU A 126 -10.68 10.29 -2.71
N GLU A 127 -10.35 9.55 -3.77
CA GLU A 127 -11.35 8.97 -4.68
C GLU A 127 -12.24 7.91 -3.97
N ALA A 128 -11.69 7.21 -2.97
CA ALA A 128 -12.46 6.30 -2.12
C ALA A 128 -13.27 7.02 -1.02
N GLY A 129 -13.15 8.34 -0.87
CA GLY A 129 -13.94 9.15 0.07
C GLY A 129 -13.49 9.09 1.53
N TYR A 130 -12.23 8.73 1.81
CA TYR A 130 -11.69 8.64 3.18
C TYR A 130 -11.05 9.93 3.69
N ILE A 131 -10.66 10.87 2.81
CA ILE A 131 -10.05 12.15 3.19
C ILE A 131 -10.59 13.33 2.41
#